data_AF-A0A520BFF9-F1
#
_entry.id   AF-A0A520BFF9-F1
#
_cell.length_a   1.000
_cell.length_b   1.000
_cell.length_c   1.000
_cell.angle_alpha   90.00
_cell.angle_beta   90.00
_cell.angle_gamma   90.00
#
_symmetry.space_group_name_H-M   'P 1'
#
loop_
_entity.id
_entity.type
_entity.pdbx_description
1 polymer ?
#
loop_
_entity_poly.entity_id
_entity_poly.type
_entity_poly.pdbx_seq_one_letter_code
_entity_poly.pdbx_strand_id
1 'polypeptide(L)'
;VSAYASSHPWEDWAETWAHYLHLADTLDTARSFGLDGERVELSYERFSPELLADTGDADAASFLHLINGWMELTGVLNELSRSMGVADFYPFVLSVPAVKKLHLVHRVVRSAEGKPAALAAGVAEPQLKAA
;
A
#
# COMPACT_ATOMS: atom_id res chain seq x y z
N VAL A 1 -3.68 6.31 -11.17
CA VAL A 1 -4.58 5.87 -10.08
C VAL A 1 -6.00 6.31 -10.36
N SER A 2 -6.20 7.58 -10.74
CA SER A 2 -7.47 8.13 -11.22
C SER A 2 -7.25 8.97 -12.49
N ALA A 3 -8.33 9.46 -13.13
CA ALA A 3 -8.20 10.42 -14.23
C ALA A 3 -7.57 11.75 -13.74
N TYR A 4 -7.83 12.13 -12.49
CA TYR A 4 -7.26 13.30 -11.85
C TYR A 4 -5.74 13.16 -11.64
N ALA A 5 -5.27 11.97 -11.24
CA ALA A 5 -3.84 11.67 -11.15
C ALA A 5 -3.09 11.98 -12.46
N SER A 6 -3.69 11.71 -13.61
CA SER A 6 -3.08 11.97 -14.93
C SER A 6 -3.00 13.47 -15.30
N SER A 7 -3.63 14.35 -14.52
CA SER A 7 -3.68 15.79 -14.81
C SER A 7 -2.38 16.53 -14.45
N HIS A 8 -1.65 16.05 -13.44
CA HIS A 8 -0.42 16.68 -12.98
C HIS A 8 0.46 15.67 -12.20
N PRO A 9 1.81 15.67 -12.36
CA PRO A 9 2.68 14.72 -11.64
C PRO A 9 2.54 14.74 -10.12
N TRP A 10 2.32 15.91 -9.52
CA TRP A 10 2.05 16.04 -8.07
C TRP A 10 0.75 15.37 -7.65
N GLU A 11 -0.29 15.42 -8.48
CA GLU A 11 -1.56 14.74 -8.18
C GLU A 11 -1.41 13.22 -8.32
N ASP A 12 -0.67 12.74 -9.32
CA ASP A 12 -0.36 11.31 -9.41
C ASP A 12 0.36 10.79 -8.18
N TRP A 13 1.28 11.58 -7.63
CA TRP A 13 1.98 11.26 -6.41
C TRP A 13 1.05 11.25 -5.19
N ALA A 14 0.26 12.31 -4.99
CA ALA A 14 -0.67 12.41 -3.88
C ALA A 14 -1.73 11.28 -3.91
N GLU A 15 -2.30 10.99 -5.07
CA GLU A 15 -3.27 9.92 -5.27
C GLU A 15 -2.65 8.53 -5.05
N THR A 16 -1.38 8.34 -5.40
CA THR A 16 -0.67 7.07 -5.12
C THR A 16 -0.51 6.87 -3.60
N TRP A 17 -0.17 7.90 -2.84
CA TRP A 17 -0.14 7.84 -1.37
C TRP A 17 -1.51 7.58 -0.76
N ALA A 18 -2.52 8.33 -1.19
CA ALA A 18 -3.88 8.18 -0.71
C ALA A 18 -4.39 6.75 -0.93
N HIS A 19 -4.12 6.19 -2.10
CA HIS A 19 -4.46 4.80 -2.41
C HIS A 19 -3.70 3.81 -1.53
N TYR A 20 -2.38 3.97 -1.39
CA TYR A 20 -1.58 3.10 -0.53
C TYR A 20 -2.10 3.07 0.92
N LEU A 21 -2.38 4.24 1.49
CA LEU A 21 -2.91 4.36 2.85
C LEU A 21 -4.31 3.75 2.97
N HIS A 22 -5.20 4.06 2.02
CA HIS A 22 -6.54 3.49 1.99
C HIS A 22 -6.51 1.95 1.96
N LEU A 23 -5.64 1.38 1.13
CA LEU A 23 -5.46 -0.06 1.02
C LEU A 23 -4.95 -0.67 2.32
N ALA A 24 -3.91 -0.09 2.91
CA ALA A 24 -3.31 -0.58 4.13
C ALA A 24 -4.30 -0.55 5.31
N ASP A 25 -4.98 0.59 5.52
CA ASP A 25 -5.92 0.80 6.62
C ASP A 25 -7.16 -0.09 6.47
N THR A 26 -7.68 -0.24 5.24
CA THR A 26 -8.85 -1.08 4.97
C THR A 26 -8.53 -2.55 5.19
N LEU A 27 -7.35 -3.02 4.78
CA LEU A 27 -6.91 -4.38 5.07
C LEU A 27 -6.70 -4.64 6.56
N ASP A 28 -6.09 -3.70 7.27
CA ASP A 28 -5.92 -3.81 8.73
C ASP A 28 -7.27 -3.89 9.44
N THR A 29 -8.22 -3.04 9.02
CA THR A 29 -9.60 -3.09 9.50
C THR A 29 -10.24 -4.44 9.21
N ALA A 30 -10.17 -4.95 7.97
CA ALA A 30 -10.73 -6.25 7.59
C ALA A 30 -10.15 -7.40 8.44
N ARG A 31 -8.83 -7.41 8.63
CA ARG A 31 -8.14 -8.39 9.48
C ARG A 31 -8.58 -8.31 10.94
N SER A 32 -8.82 -7.11 11.47
CA SER A 32 -9.34 -6.92 12.84
C SER A 32 -10.72 -7.56 13.04
N PHE A 33 -11.52 -7.66 11.98
CA PHE A 33 -12.80 -8.36 11.96
C PHE A 33 -12.70 -9.85 11.58
N GLY A 34 -11.49 -10.37 11.39
CA GLY A 34 -11.25 -11.77 10.99
C GLY A 34 -11.62 -12.06 9.53
N LEU A 35 -11.75 -11.03 8.69
CA LEU A 35 -11.93 -11.19 7.25
C LEU A 35 -10.55 -11.40 6.62
N ASP A 36 -10.28 -12.63 6.22
CA ASP A 36 -9.07 -13.00 5.51
C ASP A 36 -9.42 -13.52 4.11
N GLY A 37 -8.93 -12.83 3.09
CA GLY A 37 -9.18 -13.12 1.68
C GLY A 37 -8.59 -14.46 1.24
N GLU A 38 -7.59 -14.99 1.97
CA GLU A 38 -6.90 -16.23 1.60
C GLU A 38 -7.82 -17.47 1.57
N ARG A 39 -9.00 -17.39 2.20
CA ARG A 39 -9.97 -18.48 2.29
C ARG A 39 -11.07 -18.44 1.24
N VAL A 40 -11.08 -17.41 0.38
CA VAL A 40 -12.13 -17.24 -0.63
C VAL A 40 -11.60 -17.73 -1.97
N GLU A 41 -12.28 -18.72 -2.56
CA GLU A 41 -12.00 -19.19 -3.93
C GLU A 41 -12.48 -18.16 -4.96
N LEU A 42 -11.79 -17.02 -5.03
CA LEU A 42 -11.95 -16.07 -6.13
C LEU A 42 -10.80 -16.26 -7.11
N SER A 43 -11.12 -16.50 -8.38
CA SER A 43 -10.12 -16.62 -9.44
C SER A 43 -9.59 -15.25 -9.84
N TYR A 44 -8.65 -14.71 -9.06
CA TYR A 44 -7.87 -13.53 -9.44
C TYR A 44 -6.42 -13.93 -9.76
N GLU A 45 -5.86 -13.32 -10.80
CA GLU A 45 -4.43 -13.41 -11.09
C GLU A 45 -3.67 -12.61 -10.03
N ARG A 46 -2.90 -13.31 -9.19
CA ARG A 46 -2.04 -12.68 -8.18
C ARG A 46 -0.83 -12.06 -8.85
N PHE A 47 -0.38 -10.90 -8.33
CA PHE A 47 0.90 -10.35 -8.70
C PHE A 47 2.02 -11.25 -8.20
N SER A 48 2.90 -11.65 -9.12
CA SER A 48 3.99 -12.57 -8.86
C SER A 48 5.28 -11.84 -8.46
N PRO A 49 6.22 -12.51 -7.77
CA PRO A 49 7.51 -11.93 -7.40
C PRO A 49 8.32 -11.36 -8.58
N GLU A 50 8.15 -11.93 -9.77
CA GLU A 50 8.83 -11.49 -11.00
C GLU A 50 8.51 -10.04 -11.37
N LEU A 51 7.34 -9.54 -10.96
CA LEU A 51 6.92 -8.15 -11.20
C LEU A 51 7.90 -7.13 -10.60
N LEU A 52 8.51 -7.46 -9.46
CA LEU A 52 9.36 -6.58 -8.66
C LEU A 52 10.83 -7.01 -8.66
N ALA A 53 11.20 -8.03 -9.43
CA ALA A 53 12.55 -8.57 -9.46
C ALA A 53 13.62 -7.53 -9.86
N ASP A 54 13.23 -6.53 -10.68
CA ASP A 54 14.10 -5.43 -11.11
C ASP A 54 14.39 -4.39 -10.02
N THR A 55 13.66 -4.41 -8.91
CA THR A 55 13.76 -3.41 -7.84
C THR A 55 14.88 -3.70 -6.84
N GLY A 56 15.34 -4.96 -6.76
CA GLY A 56 16.31 -5.40 -5.76
C GLY A 56 15.83 -5.28 -4.31
N ASP A 57 14.52 -5.13 -4.08
CA ASP A 57 13.95 -4.94 -2.75
C ASP A 57 13.81 -6.27 -2.00
N ALA A 58 14.51 -6.38 -0.87
CA ALA A 58 14.45 -7.56 -0.01
C ALA A 58 13.07 -7.74 0.65
N ASP A 59 12.27 -6.67 0.79
CA ASP A 59 10.93 -6.70 1.40
C ASP A 59 9.80 -6.74 0.35
N ALA A 60 10.12 -7.03 -0.91
CA ALA A 60 9.12 -7.10 -1.99
C ALA A 60 7.99 -8.11 -1.68
N ALA A 61 8.30 -9.20 -0.97
CA ALA A 61 7.32 -10.20 -0.56
C ALA A 61 6.24 -9.63 0.37
N SER A 62 6.61 -8.75 1.31
CA SER A 62 5.68 -8.08 2.23
C SER A 62 4.70 -7.19 1.49
N PHE A 63 5.20 -6.40 0.53
CA PHE A 63 4.34 -5.60 -0.34
C PHE A 63 3.41 -6.48 -1.20
N LEU A 64 3.92 -7.58 -1.77
CA LEU A 64 3.11 -8.50 -2.58
C LEU A 64 2.00 -9.15 -1.76
N HIS A 65 2.27 -9.50 -0.50
CA HIS A 65 1.23 -9.99 0.41
C HIS A 65 0.14 -8.93 0.65
N LEU A 66 0.53 -7.67 0.88
CA LEU A 66 -0.38 -6.55 1.08
C LEU A 66 -1.24 -6.27 -0.17
N ILE A 67 -0.65 -6.17 -1.37
CA ILE A 67 -1.41 -5.86 -2.59
C ILE A 67 -2.30 -7.01 -3.05
N ASN A 68 -1.85 -8.26 -2.91
CA ASN A 68 -2.68 -9.42 -3.25
C ASN A 68 -3.84 -9.59 -2.27
N GLY A 69 -3.63 -9.35 -0.96
CA GLY A 69 -4.71 -9.34 0.02
C GLY A 69 -5.77 -8.28 -0.28
N TRP A 70 -5.37 -7.10 -0.78
CA TRP A 70 -6.31 -6.08 -1.23
C TRP A 70 -7.15 -6.52 -2.42
N MET A 71 -6.53 -7.17 -3.41
CA MET A 71 -7.24 -7.71 -4.58
C MET A 71 -8.28 -8.76 -4.17
N GLU A 72 -7.94 -9.61 -3.19
CA GLU A 72 -8.88 -10.59 -2.65
C GLU A 72 -10.04 -9.92 -1.89
N LEU A 73 -9.74 -8.98 -1.00
CA LEU A 73 -10.75 -8.25 -0.23
C LEU A 73 -11.72 -7.49 -1.14
N THR A 74 -11.20 -6.75 -2.12
CA THR A 74 -12.03 -6.01 -3.08
C THR A 74 -12.86 -6.95 -3.96
N GLY A 75 -12.33 -8.12 -4.31
CA GLY A 75 -13.07 -9.18 -4.99
C GLY A 75 -14.29 -9.65 -4.17
N VAL A 76 -14.09 -9.94 -2.88
CA VAL A 76 -15.20 -10.31 -1.97
C VAL A 76 -16.24 -9.19 -1.90
N LEU A 77 -15.81 -7.95 -1.71
CA LEU A 77 -16.71 -6.80 -1.63
C LEU A 77 -17.51 -6.60 -2.92
N ASN A 78 -16.89 -6.81 -4.08
CA ASN A 78 -17.57 -6.74 -5.37
C ASN A 78 -18.62 -7.85 -5.54
N GLU A 79 -18.31 -9.09 -5.17
CA GLU A 79 -19.29 -10.18 -5.23
C GLU A 79 -20.47 -9.93 -4.27
N LEU A 80 -20.20 -9.43 -3.06
CA LEU A 80 -21.26 -9.01 -2.13
C LEU A 80 -22.11 -7.88 -2.74
N SER A 81 -21.49 -6.87 -3.34
CA SER A 81 -22.18 -5.80 -4.06
C SER A 81 -23.12 -6.35 -5.14
N ARG A 82 -22.61 -7.21 -6.01
CA ARG A 82 -23.38 -7.83 -7.09
C ARG A 82 -24.55 -8.65 -6.57
N SER A 83 -24.37 -9.39 -5.48
CA SER A 83 -25.44 -10.20 -4.85
C SER A 83 -26.61 -9.34 -4.36
N MET A 84 -26.35 -8.09 -3.98
CA MET A 84 -27.36 -7.12 -3.56
C MET A 84 -27.91 -6.28 -4.72
N GLY A 85 -27.43 -6.51 -5.95
CA GLY A 85 -27.79 -5.70 -7.12
C GLY A 85 -27.22 -4.29 -7.10
N VAL A 86 -26.19 -4.03 -6.28
CA VAL A 86 -25.49 -2.73 -6.26
C VAL A 86 -24.23 -2.81 -7.12
N ALA A 87 -23.76 -1.65 -7.57
CA ALA A 87 -22.54 -1.57 -8.36
C ALA A 87 -21.32 -2.06 -7.57
N ASP A 88 -20.33 -2.58 -8.30
CA ASP A 88 -19.04 -2.99 -7.73
C ASP A 88 -18.46 -1.89 -6.85
N PHE A 89 -18.05 -2.26 -5.64
CA PHE A 89 -17.40 -1.35 -4.71
C PHE A 89 -16.07 -0.84 -5.28
N TYR A 90 -15.35 -1.72 -5.98
CA TYR A 90 -14.05 -1.44 -6.57
C TYR A 90 -13.97 -2.03 -7.99
N PRO A 91 -14.50 -1.33 -9.02
CA PRO A 91 -14.52 -1.83 -10.40
C PRO A 91 -13.18 -1.64 -11.15
N PHE A 92 -12.09 -1.38 -10.44
CA PHE A 92 -10.81 -0.99 -11.04
C PHE A 92 -9.84 -2.16 -11.14
N VAL A 93 -9.12 -2.23 -12.26
CA VAL A 93 -7.98 -3.14 -12.43
C VAL A 93 -6.69 -2.35 -12.21
N LEU A 94 -5.85 -2.81 -11.28
CA LEU A 94 -4.55 -2.20 -11.02
C LEU A 94 -3.57 -2.54 -12.15
N SER A 95 -3.06 -1.52 -12.83
CA SER A 95 -2.03 -1.71 -13.86
C SER A 95 -0.65 -1.93 -13.23
N VAL A 96 0.22 -2.65 -13.94
CA VAL A 96 1.62 -2.88 -13.53
C VAL A 96 2.34 -1.59 -13.10
N PRO A 97 2.27 -0.46 -13.84
CA PRO A 97 2.89 0.79 -13.40
C PRO A 97 2.30 1.33 -12.09
N ALA A 98 0.99 1.17 -11.85
CA ALA A 98 0.36 1.58 -10.59
C ALA A 98 0.87 0.75 -9.42
N VAL A 99 0.98 -0.57 -9.60
CA VAL A 99 1.53 -1.48 -8.58
C VAL A 99 2.98 -1.14 -8.25
N LYS A 100 3.82 -0.86 -9.26
CA LYS A 100 5.20 -0.41 -9.02
C LYS A 100 5.29 0.93 -8.27
N LYS A 101 4.37 1.85 -8.52
CA LYS A 101 4.29 3.11 -7.75
C LYS A 101 3.87 2.89 -6.30
N LEU A 102 2.88 2.02 -6.06
CA LEU A 102 2.49 1.63 -4.70
C LEU A 102 3.64 0.92 -3.96
N HIS A 103 4.41 0.10 -4.67
CA HIS A 103 5.61 -0.55 -4.12
C HIS A 103 6.67 0.48 -3.70
N LEU A 104 6.87 1.53 -4.49
CA LEU A 104 7.77 2.63 -4.12
C LEU A 104 7.32 3.31 -2.80
N VAL A 105 6.02 3.59 -2.64
CA VAL A 105 5.47 4.15 -1.39
C VAL A 105 5.71 3.19 -0.22
N HIS A 106 5.44 1.90 -0.40
CA HIS A 106 5.67 0.88 0.62
C HIS A 106 7.12 0.89 1.12
N ARG A 107 8.09 0.93 0.20
CA ARG A 107 9.52 0.99 0.53
C ARG A 107 9.88 2.23 1.35
N VAL A 108 9.29 3.39 1.03
CA VAL A 108 9.50 4.63 1.81
C VAL A 108 8.99 4.46 3.24
N VAL A 109 7.79 3.90 3.42
CA VAL A 109 7.19 3.67 4.74
C VAL A 109 8.01 2.67 5.56
N ARG A 110 8.35 1.51 5.00
CA ARG A 110 9.16 0.48 5.67
C ARG A 110 10.55 0.99 6.05
N SER A 111 11.17 1.82 5.19
CA SER A 111 12.46 2.44 5.50
C SER A 111 12.39 3.41 6.68
N ALA A 112 11.27 4.11 6.86
CA ALA A 112 11.05 5.01 7.99
C ALA A 112 10.85 4.24 9.31
N GLU A 113 10.15 3.10 9.27
CA GLU A 113 9.91 2.25 10.43
C GLU A 113 11.17 1.49 10.90
N GLY A 114 12.06 1.13 9.97
CA GLY A 114 13.35 0.49 10.25
C GLY A 114 14.42 1.40 10.88
N LYS A 115 14.14 2.70 11.06
CA LYS A 115 15.02 3.65 11.77
C LYS A 115 14.47 3.98 13.16
N PRO A 116 15.02 3.42 14.25
CA PRO A 116 14.89 4.05 15.55
C PRO A 116 15.85 5.25 15.64
N ALA A 117 15.28 6.45 15.82
CA ALA A 117 15.90 7.66 16.38
C ALA A 117 17.35 8.02 15.95
N ALA A 118 17.52 8.67 14.80
CA ALA A 118 18.75 9.42 14.48
C ALA A 118 18.51 10.93 14.28
N LEU A 119 17.33 11.46 14.65
CA LEU A 119 17.01 12.89 14.54
C LEU A 119 16.92 13.64 15.89
N ALA A 120 17.25 13.00 17.02
CA ALA A 120 17.26 13.63 18.34
C ALA A 120 18.66 13.96 18.89
N ALA A 121 19.75 13.60 18.17
CA ALA A 121 21.13 13.79 18.63
C ALA A 121 21.81 15.00 17.97
N GLY A 122 21.14 16.16 17.95
CA GLY A 122 21.58 17.32 17.17
C GLY A 122 21.34 18.68 17.81
N VAL A 123 21.28 18.80 19.13
CA VAL A 123 21.48 20.08 19.82
C VAL A 123 22.32 19.84 21.07
N ALA A 124 23.65 19.86 20.92
CA ALA A 124 24.54 19.97 22.06
C ALA A 124 24.56 21.44 22.49
N GLU A 125 24.00 21.75 23.66
CA GLU A 125 24.12 23.06 24.30
C GLU A 125 25.60 23.42 24.53
N PRO A 126 26.02 24.68 24.28
CA PRO A 126 27.36 25.12 24.63
C PRO A 126 27.48 25.25 26.16
N GLN A 127 28.38 24.47 26.75
CA GLN A 127 28.75 24.59 28.17
C GLN A 127 29.37 25.98 28.42
N LEU A 128 28.63 26.84 29.11
CA LEU A 128 29.14 28.09 29.66
C LEU A 128 30.14 27.76 30.78
N LYS A 129 31.43 28.00 30.54
CA LYS A 129 32.45 27.99 31.61
C LYS A 129 32.23 29.22 32.49
N ALA A 130 31.87 29.00 33.76
CA ALA A 130 31.93 30.02 34.80
C ALA A 130 33.41 30.26 35.17
N ALA A 131 33.79 31.54 35.23
CA ALA A 131 35.02 32.04 35.84
C ALA A 131 34.72 32.52 37.26
#